data_AF-A0A7W0HW60-F1
#
_entry.id   AF-A0A7W0HW60-F1
#
_cell.length_a   1.000
_cell.length_b   1.000
_cell.length_c   1.000
_cell.angle_alpha   90.00
_cell.angle_beta   90.00
_cell.angle_gamma   90.00
#
_symmetry.space_group_name_H-M   'P 1'
#
loop_
_entity.id
_entity.type
_entity.pdbx_description
1 polymer ?
#
loop_
_entity_poly.entity_id
_entity_poly.type
_entity_poly.pdbx_seq_one_letter_code
_entity_poly.pdbx_strand_id
1 'polypeptide(L)'
;MRFIESSDTSIRSSVITFRRPGTPMQFVLFPMVHIAEPAFYEEVTARLKGTGLIVAEGYPMAEMKRLRRLAEYRLDDLVDQVVAMDIESLGIPILWPEHFHADTPPSKLDEFLSDAGAVVTWLSRVAFPSNLPDIDDTSRKDQPTNRIAKAWNRITVEDRDRELISALGKIYRMKQQQPLMVAVLYGAYHMTAVAEFLTDKLGYQPVSAEWLTVRHT
;
A
#
# COMPACT_ATOMS: atom_id res chain seq x y z
N MET A 1 0.59 13.48 11.42
CA MET A 1 1.47 13.16 10.27
C MET A 1 0.61 13.19 9.02
N ARG A 2 1.09 13.72 7.88
CA ARG A 2 0.32 13.78 6.63
C ARG A 2 0.97 12.89 5.57
N PHE A 3 0.21 11.94 5.04
CA PHE A 3 0.68 10.95 4.06
C PHE A 3 0.36 11.33 2.63
N ILE A 4 -0.82 11.89 2.41
CA ILE A 4 -1.28 12.38 1.10
C ILE A 4 -1.62 13.86 1.26
N GLU A 5 -1.24 14.64 0.27
CA GLU A 5 -1.60 16.04 0.15
C GLU A 5 -2.16 16.27 -1.24
N SER A 6 -3.24 17.02 -1.34
CA SER A 6 -3.75 17.48 -2.62
C SER A 6 -3.85 19.00 -2.60
N SER A 7 -3.66 19.59 -3.76
CA SER A 7 -3.76 21.01 -4.03
C SER A 7 -4.49 21.18 -5.35
N ASP A 8 -4.88 22.41 -5.66
CA ASP A 8 -5.53 22.75 -6.93
C ASP A 8 -4.69 22.34 -8.16
N THR A 9 -3.39 22.11 -7.97
CA THR A 9 -2.40 21.87 -9.04
C THR A 9 -1.78 20.46 -9.02
N SER A 10 -1.86 19.73 -7.90
CA SER A 10 -1.18 18.45 -7.78
C SER A 10 -1.68 17.62 -6.61
N ILE A 11 -1.48 16.30 -6.72
CA ILE A 11 -1.61 15.37 -5.61
C ILE A 11 -0.23 14.80 -5.32
N ARG A 12 0.12 14.68 -4.05
CA ARG A 12 1.44 14.24 -3.58
C ARG A 12 1.33 13.20 -2.48
N SER A 13 2.30 12.29 -2.43
CA SER A 13 2.46 11.30 -1.36
C SER A 13 3.80 11.50 -0.64
N SER A 14 3.81 11.41 0.69
CA SER A 14 5.02 11.61 1.49
C SER A 14 5.71 10.28 1.80
N VAL A 15 6.95 10.12 1.32
CA VAL A 15 7.85 9.05 1.74
C VAL A 15 8.52 9.46 3.04
N ILE A 16 8.24 8.73 4.12
CA ILE A 16 8.65 9.13 5.47
C ILE A 16 9.65 8.15 6.04
N THR A 17 10.82 8.65 6.44
CA THR A 17 11.85 7.83 7.09
C THR A 17 11.71 7.94 8.60
N PHE A 18 11.74 6.78 9.25
CA PHE A 18 11.69 6.62 10.71
C PHE A 18 13.00 6.05 11.22
N ARG A 19 13.53 6.66 12.29
CA ARG A 19 14.74 6.21 12.99
C ARG A 19 14.53 6.18 14.49
N ARG A 20 15.32 5.36 15.17
CA ARG A 20 15.37 5.31 16.63
C ARG A 20 16.82 5.29 17.12
N PRO A 21 17.20 6.11 18.11
CA PRO A 21 18.50 5.99 18.76
C PRO A 21 18.72 4.59 19.36
N GLY A 22 19.93 4.05 19.23
CA GLY A 22 20.30 2.73 19.78
C GLY A 22 19.97 1.54 18.88
N THR A 23 19.51 1.78 17.65
CA THR A 23 19.31 0.75 16.61
C THR A 23 19.74 1.31 15.25
N PRO A 24 20.53 0.56 14.44
CA PRO A 24 20.85 0.96 13.08
C PRO A 24 19.71 0.71 12.07
N MET A 25 18.69 -0.07 12.45
CA MET A 25 17.53 -0.36 11.60
C MET A 25 16.66 0.87 11.41
N GLN A 26 16.11 1.02 10.19
CA GLN A 26 15.25 2.14 9.79
C GLN A 26 13.99 1.59 9.11
N PHE A 27 12.89 2.31 9.26
CA PHE A 27 11.66 2.07 8.50
C PHE A 27 11.43 3.22 7.54
N VAL A 28 11.00 2.92 6.31
CA VAL A 28 10.61 3.94 5.33
C VAL A 28 9.20 3.61 4.88
N LEU A 29 8.27 4.54 5.11
CA LEU A 29 6.88 4.39 4.72
C LEU A 29 6.71 4.95 3.32
N PHE A 30 6.08 4.17 2.45
CA PHE A 30 5.67 4.55 1.10
C PHE A 30 4.13 4.48 1.04
N PRO A 31 3.41 5.57 1.36
CA PRO A 31 1.96 5.63 1.23
C PRO A 31 1.56 5.53 -0.24
N MET A 32 1.11 4.35 -0.65
CA MET A 32 0.79 4.06 -2.04
C MET A 32 -0.62 4.50 -2.40
N VAL A 33 -0.75 4.91 -3.64
CA VAL A 33 -2.02 5.09 -4.35
C VAL A 33 -2.08 4.08 -5.49
N HIS A 34 -3.27 3.61 -5.82
CA HIS A 34 -3.44 2.61 -6.88
C HIS A 34 -3.37 3.18 -8.28
N ILE A 35 -3.55 4.49 -8.43
CA ILE A 35 -3.51 5.18 -9.72
C ILE A 35 -2.68 6.44 -9.55
N ALA A 36 -1.68 6.60 -10.41
CA ALA A 36 -0.80 7.76 -10.44
C ALA A 36 -0.22 7.94 -11.85
N GLU A 37 0.50 9.04 -12.06
CA GLU A 37 1.38 9.19 -13.22
C GLU A 37 2.52 8.15 -13.17
N PRO A 38 3.05 7.70 -14.31
CA PRO A 38 4.15 6.74 -14.35
C PRO A 38 5.37 7.17 -13.53
N ALA A 39 5.71 8.47 -13.56
CA ALA A 39 6.85 9.04 -12.87
C ALA A 39 6.80 8.80 -11.35
N PHE A 40 5.61 8.77 -10.75
CA PHE A 40 5.44 8.45 -9.34
C PHE A 40 5.97 7.04 -9.02
N TYR A 41 5.54 6.05 -9.80
CA TYR A 41 5.91 4.65 -9.59
C TYR A 41 7.38 4.38 -9.94
N GLU A 42 7.93 5.07 -10.94
CA GLU A 42 9.35 5.05 -11.25
C GLU A 42 10.19 5.54 -10.06
N GLU A 43 9.79 6.65 -9.43
CA GLU A 43 10.49 7.20 -8.28
C GLU A 43 10.39 6.30 -7.03
N VAL A 44 9.20 5.75 -6.76
CA VAL A 44 9.03 4.74 -5.70
C VAL A 44 9.95 3.55 -5.96
N THR A 45 9.96 3.02 -7.19
CA THR A 45 10.80 1.88 -7.58
C THR A 45 12.29 2.18 -7.41
N ALA A 46 12.74 3.38 -7.80
CA ALA A 46 14.11 3.81 -7.63
C ALA A 46 14.52 3.85 -6.15
N ARG A 47 13.64 4.34 -5.28
CA ARG A 47 13.87 4.40 -3.83
C ARG A 47 13.87 3.01 -3.18
N LEU A 48 12.98 2.11 -3.62
CA LEU A 48 12.94 0.74 -3.12
C LEU A 48 14.27 0.00 -3.31
N LYS A 49 14.99 0.25 -4.42
CA LYS A 49 16.31 -0.36 -4.71
C LYS A 49 17.36 -0.11 -3.62
N GLY A 50 17.20 0.93 -2.81
CA GLY A 50 18.09 1.24 -1.68
C GLY A 50 17.76 0.48 -0.38
N THR A 51 16.70 -0.33 -0.37
CA THR A 51 16.21 -1.03 0.83
C THR A 51 16.65 -2.48 0.89
N GLY A 52 16.65 -3.07 2.08
CA GLY A 52 17.06 -4.47 2.28
C GLY A 52 15.90 -5.44 2.52
N LEU A 53 14.68 -4.92 2.68
CA LEU A 53 13.46 -5.68 2.88
C LEU A 53 12.26 -4.82 2.50
N ILE A 54 11.35 -5.36 1.72
CA ILE A 54 10.06 -4.74 1.39
C ILE A 54 8.96 -5.48 2.15
N VAL A 55 8.10 -4.75 2.85
CA VAL A 55 6.86 -5.25 3.43
C VAL A 55 5.73 -4.64 2.59
N ALA A 56 5.09 -5.45 1.76
CA ALA A 56 4.14 -4.97 0.77
C ALA A 56 2.73 -5.53 0.99
N GLU A 57 1.72 -4.75 0.59
CA GLU A 57 0.32 -5.16 0.61
C GLU A 57 0.07 -6.32 -0.36
N GLY A 58 -0.36 -7.46 0.16
CA GLY A 58 -0.68 -8.65 -0.63
C GLY A 58 -2.05 -8.56 -1.31
N TYR A 59 -2.14 -9.13 -2.52
CA TYR A 59 -3.40 -9.44 -3.19
C TYR A 59 -3.45 -10.93 -3.57
N PRO A 60 -4.64 -11.56 -3.62
CA PRO A 60 -4.76 -12.91 -4.15
C PRO A 60 -4.22 -12.99 -5.58
N MET A 61 -3.31 -13.94 -5.85
CA MET A 61 -2.61 -14.06 -7.14
C MET A 61 -3.56 -14.20 -8.34
N ALA A 62 -4.70 -14.89 -8.18
CA ALA A 62 -5.70 -15.06 -9.22
C ALA A 62 -6.36 -13.73 -9.61
N GLU A 63 -6.71 -12.91 -8.62
CA GLU A 63 -7.31 -11.58 -8.81
C GLU A 63 -6.31 -10.63 -9.47
N MET A 64 -5.05 -10.68 -9.06
CA MET A 64 -3.98 -9.82 -9.61
C MET A 64 -3.80 -9.97 -11.12
N LYS A 65 -3.81 -11.21 -11.64
CA LYS A 65 -3.63 -11.44 -13.09
C LYS A 65 -4.78 -10.87 -13.91
N ARG A 66 -6.01 -10.90 -13.38
CA ARG A 66 -7.16 -10.31 -14.06
C ARG A 66 -7.19 -8.80 -13.91
N LEU A 67 -6.94 -8.30 -12.72
CA LEU A 67 -6.86 -6.87 -12.44
C LEU A 67 -5.80 -6.20 -13.30
N ARG A 68 -4.61 -6.80 -13.44
CA ARG A 68 -3.55 -6.30 -14.34
C ARG A 68 -4.03 -6.18 -15.79
N ARG A 69 -4.68 -7.22 -16.32
CA ARG A 69 -5.25 -7.18 -17.68
C ARG A 69 -6.30 -6.10 -17.85
N LEU A 70 -7.17 -5.90 -16.87
CA LEU A 70 -8.18 -4.84 -16.92
C LEU A 70 -7.53 -3.46 -16.82
N ALA A 71 -6.55 -3.30 -15.94
CA ALA A 71 -5.85 -2.05 -15.67
C ALA A 71 -5.04 -1.52 -16.88
N GLU A 72 -4.70 -2.38 -17.84
CA GLU A 72 -4.12 -1.97 -19.13
C GLU A 72 -5.11 -1.16 -19.99
N TYR A 73 -6.42 -1.31 -19.76
CA TYR A 73 -7.46 -0.59 -20.50
C TYR A 73 -7.85 0.70 -19.75
N ARG A 74 -7.06 1.76 -19.96
CA ARG A 74 -7.36 3.13 -19.54
C ARG A 74 -7.26 4.12 -20.71
N LEU A 75 -7.97 5.24 -20.59
CA LEU A 75 -8.04 6.30 -21.61
C LEU A 75 -7.32 7.60 -21.18
N ASP A 76 -6.74 7.62 -19.98
CA ASP A 76 -5.95 8.72 -19.44
C ASP A 76 -4.45 8.37 -19.40
N ASP A 77 -3.60 9.35 -19.11
CA ASP A 77 -2.14 9.17 -18.98
C ASP A 77 -1.72 8.57 -17.62
N LEU A 78 -2.69 8.12 -16.81
CA LEU A 78 -2.45 7.51 -15.52
C LEU A 78 -2.30 6.00 -15.66
N VAL A 79 -1.50 5.42 -14.77
CA VAL A 79 -1.25 3.98 -14.74
C VAL A 79 -1.66 3.40 -13.40
N ASP A 80 -2.06 2.14 -13.41
CA ASP A 80 -2.34 1.40 -12.19
C ASP A 80 -1.03 0.85 -11.60
N GLN A 81 -0.90 0.92 -10.27
CA GLN A 81 0.22 0.34 -9.52
C GLN A 81 0.54 -1.10 -9.95
N VAL A 82 -0.48 -1.93 -10.22
CA VAL A 82 -0.28 -3.36 -10.57
C VAL A 82 0.31 -3.57 -11.96
N VAL A 83 0.24 -2.54 -12.82
CA VAL A 83 0.85 -2.53 -14.17
C VAL A 83 2.20 -1.83 -14.12
N ALA A 84 2.28 -0.72 -13.39
CA ALA A 84 3.44 0.17 -13.36
C ALA A 84 4.62 -0.36 -12.54
N MET A 85 4.38 -1.24 -11.56
CA MET A 85 5.41 -1.73 -10.65
C MET A 85 5.59 -3.24 -10.74
N ASP A 86 6.84 -3.67 -10.89
CA ASP A 86 7.27 -5.05 -10.71
C ASP A 86 8.31 -5.10 -9.58
N ILE A 87 7.81 -5.13 -8.34
CA ILE A 87 8.68 -5.13 -7.15
C ILE A 87 9.46 -6.44 -6.98
N GLU A 88 8.97 -7.55 -7.55
CA GLU A 88 9.64 -8.85 -7.51
C GLU A 88 10.91 -8.84 -8.35
N SER A 89 10.89 -8.15 -9.50
CA SER A 89 12.05 -7.98 -10.37
C SER A 89 13.22 -7.21 -9.72
N LEU A 90 13.00 -6.53 -8.59
CA LEU A 90 14.03 -5.76 -7.89
C LEU A 90 15.06 -6.63 -7.17
N GLY A 91 14.79 -7.93 -6.98
CA GLY A 91 15.70 -8.84 -6.28
C GLY A 91 15.83 -8.55 -4.77
N ILE A 92 14.96 -7.71 -4.22
CA ILE A 92 14.90 -7.41 -2.78
C ILE A 92 13.92 -8.39 -2.13
N PRO A 93 14.24 -8.97 -0.96
CA PRO A 93 13.29 -9.81 -0.24
C PRO A 93 11.97 -9.07 0.03
N ILE A 94 10.85 -9.73 -0.26
CA ILE A 94 9.50 -9.21 -0.02
C ILE A 94 8.82 -10.06 1.04
N LEU A 95 8.24 -9.41 2.04
CA LEU A 95 7.34 -10.00 3.00
C LEU A 95 5.92 -9.53 2.69
N TRP A 96 5.02 -10.49 2.54
CA TRP A 96 3.58 -10.27 2.39
C TRP A 96 2.89 -10.62 3.72
N PRO A 97 2.51 -9.65 4.56
CA PRO A 97 1.81 -9.92 5.81
C PRO A 97 0.51 -10.68 5.59
N GLU A 98 -0.24 -10.32 4.56
CA GLU A 98 -1.43 -11.05 4.12
C GLU A 98 -1.01 -12.28 3.31
N HIS A 99 -0.64 -13.36 3.98
CA HIS A 99 -0.55 -14.66 3.32
C HIS A 99 -1.96 -15.21 3.12
N PHE A 100 -2.51 -15.05 1.91
CA PHE A 100 -3.62 -15.89 1.48
C PHE A 100 -3.12 -17.34 1.45
N HIS A 101 -3.54 -18.15 2.42
CA HIS A 101 -3.26 -19.58 2.45
C HIS A 101 -3.81 -20.23 1.17
N ALA A 102 -2.94 -20.47 0.19
CA ALA A 102 -3.24 -21.22 -1.02
C ALA A 102 -3.17 -22.75 -0.79
N ASP A 103 -3.40 -23.20 0.45
CA ASP A 103 -3.32 -24.63 0.78
C ASP A 103 -4.54 -25.41 0.25
N THR A 104 -5.57 -24.70 -0.23
CA THR A 104 -6.73 -25.29 -0.91
C THR A 104 -6.84 -24.73 -2.32
N PRO A 105 -6.89 -25.56 -3.38
CA PRO A 105 -7.12 -25.08 -4.73
C PRO A 105 -8.47 -24.35 -4.77
N PRO A 106 -8.56 -23.17 -5.42
CA PRO A 106 -9.78 -22.38 -5.45
C PRO A 106 -10.92 -23.20 -6.06
N SER A 107 -12.09 -23.18 -5.42
CA SER A 107 -13.29 -23.76 -6.02
C SER A 107 -13.73 -22.91 -7.22
N LYS A 108 -14.59 -23.45 -8.09
CA LYS A 108 -15.18 -22.66 -9.20
C LYS A 108 -15.97 -21.43 -8.71
N LEU A 109 -16.49 -21.48 -7.49
CA LEU A 109 -17.15 -20.33 -6.86
C LEU A 109 -16.13 -19.27 -6.46
N ASP A 110 -14.97 -19.67 -5.93
CA ASP A 110 -13.87 -18.76 -5.60
C ASP A 110 -13.27 -18.13 -6.86
N GLU A 111 -13.14 -18.90 -7.94
CA GLU A 111 -12.73 -18.39 -9.24
C GLU A 111 -13.72 -17.33 -9.76
N PHE A 112 -15.03 -17.62 -9.72
CA PHE A 112 -16.07 -16.65 -10.11
C PHE A 112 -16.09 -15.40 -9.22
N LEU A 113 -15.95 -15.55 -7.90
CA LEU A 113 -15.90 -14.43 -6.95
C LEU A 113 -14.63 -13.59 -7.14
N SER A 114 -13.48 -14.22 -7.41
CA SER A 114 -12.22 -13.54 -7.74
C SER A 114 -12.34 -12.73 -9.03
N ASP A 115 -13.04 -13.30 -10.01
CA ASP A 115 -13.37 -12.64 -11.26
C ASP A 115 -14.23 -11.40 -11.00
N ALA A 116 -15.31 -11.54 -10.24
CA ALA A 116 -16.17 -10.42 -9.88
C ALA A 116 -15.41 -9.36 -9.06
N GLY A 117 -14.55 -9.78 -8.12
CA GLY A 117 -13.73 -8.91 -7.30
C GLY A 117 -12.77 -8.04 -8.11
N ALA A 118 -12.01 -8.64 -9.03
CA ALA A 118 -11.08 -7.91 -9.90
C ALA A 118 -11.80 -6.87 -10.79
N VAL A 119 -12.99 -7.20 -11.30
CA VAL A 119 -13.80 -6.26 -12.10
C VAL A 119 -14.34 -5.12 -11.25
N VAL A 120 -14.83 -5.41 -10.04
CA VAL A 120 -15.29 -4.37 -9.10
C VAL A 120 -14.15 -3.45 -8.70
N THR A 121 -12.97 -3.99 -8.40
CA THR A 121 -11.76 -3.21 -8.09
C THR A 121 -11.30 -2.38 -9.28
N TRP A 122 -11.32 -2.93 -10.49
CA TRP A 122 -10.98 -2.15 -11.68
C TRP A 122 -12.00 -1.03 -11.94
N LEU A 123 -13.30 -1.32 -11.84
CA LEU A 123 -14.36 -0.33 -12.00
C LEU A 123 -14.25 0.79 -10.96
N SER A 124 -13.90 0.48 -9.70
CA SER A 124 -13.67 1.52 -8.70
C SER A 124 -12.47 2.41 -9.06
N ARG A 125 -11.45 1.84 -9.70
CA ARG A 125 -10.29 2.59 -10.19
C ARG A 125 -10.56 3.40 -11.47
N VAL A 126 -11.54 3.01 -12.29
CA VAL A 126 -11.89 3.71 -13.54
C VAL A 126 -13.01 4.73 -13.35
N ALA A 127 -14.01 4.45 -12.51
CA ALA A 127 -15.16 5.31 -12.28
C ALA A 127 -14.88 6.45 -11.29
N PHE A 128 -13.81 6.35 -10.50
CA PHE A 128 -13.44 7.35 -9.49
C PHE A 128 -12.02 7.93 -9.69
N PRO A 129 -11.64 8.42 -10.89
CA PRO A 129 -10.34 9.06 -11.10
C PRO A 129 -10.21 10.37 -10.29
N SER A 130 -11.32 10.93 -9.83
CA SER A 130 -11.43 12.19 -9.07
C SER A 130 -11.73 12.02 -7.58
N ASN A 131 -11.98 10.81 -7.06
CA ASN A 131 -12.03 10.53 -5.61
C ASN A 131 -10.74 9.85 -5.15
N LEU A 132 -9.59 10.43 -5.50
CA LEU A 132 -8.47 10.32 -4.57
C LEU A 132 -8.98 10.97 -3.27
N PRO A 133 -9.03 10.24 -2.15
CA PRO A 133 -9.64 10.74 -0.92
C PRO A 133 -9.08 12.12 -0.63
N ASP A 134 -9.97 13.11 -0.64
CA ASP A 134 -9.66 14.50 -0.36
C ASP A 134 -9.17 14.61 1.10
N ILE A 135 -7.84 14.60 1.24
CA ILE A 135 -6.94 15.39 2.12
C ILE A 135 -7.17 15.41 3.65
N ASP A 136 -8.32 15.06 4.20
CA ASP A 136 -8.53 15.11 5.67
C ASP A 136 -9.05 13.79 6.26
N ASP A 137 -9.21 12.76 5.43
CA ASP A 137 -9.92 11.55 5.84
C ASP A 137 -9.03 10.41 6.33
N THR A 138 -8.21 10.71 7.35
CA THR A 138 -7.89 9.69 8.38
C THR A 138 -9.11 9.37 9.26
N SER A 139 -10.29 9.95 8.93
CA SER A 139 -11.52 9.92 9.72
C SER A 139 -12.73 9.26 9.03
N ARG A 140 -12.59 8.09 8.38
CA ARG A 140 -13.72 7.19 8.07
C ARG A 140 -14.98 7.92 7.54
N LYS A 141 -14.89 8.63 6.42
CA LYS A 141 -16.04 9.20 5.72
C LYS A 141 -16.00 8.86 4.23
N ASP A 142 -16.23 7.57 3.97
CA ASP A 142 -17.16 7.13 2.94
C ASP A 142 -17.65 5.74 3.32
N GLN A 143 -18.74 5.70 4.10
CA GLN A 143 -19.42 4.44 4.38
C GLN A 143 -20.13 4.03 3.09
N PRO A 144 -19.78 2.90 2.47
CA PRO A 144 -20.56 2.39 1.36
C PRO A 144 -22.01 2.23 1.82
N THR A 145 -22.93 2.84 1.08
CA THR A 145 -24.36 2.91 1.43
C THR A 145 -25.01 1.53 1.50
N ASN A 146 -24.39 0.52 0.88
CA ASN A 146 -24.89 -0.83 0.83
C ASN A 146 -24.28 -1.72 1.94
N ARG A 147 -25.14 -2.43 2.68
CA ARG A 147 -24.78 -3.19 3.90
C ARG A 147 -23.71 -4.26 3.66
N ILE A 148 -23.67 -4.81 2.45
CA ILE A 148 -22.69 -5.83 2.05
C ILE A 148 -21.30 -5.18 1.94
N ALA A 149 -21.12 -4.16 1.11
CA ALA A 149 -19.84 -3.44 0.98
C ALA A 149 -19.31 -2.88 2.33
N LYS A 150 -20.20 -2.49 3.24
CA LYS A 150 -19.84 -2.01 4.60
C LYS A 150 -19.31 -3.13 5.51
N ALA A 151 -19.88 -4.34 5.40
CA ALA A 151 -19.39 -5.50 6.13
C ALA A 151 -18.03 -5.97 5.58
N TRP A 152 -17.86 -5.98 4.26
CA TRP A 152 -16.62 -6.38 3.61
C TRP A 152 -15.45 -5.40 3.85
N ASN A 153 -15.69 -4.09 3.82
CA ASN A 153 -14.64 -3.07 4.05
C ASN A 153 -14.16 -3.05 5.52
N ARG A 154 -15.08 -3.22 6.49
CA ARG A 154 -14.73 -3.19 7.92
C ARG A 154 -14.02 -4.46 8.39
N ILE A 155 -14.33 -5.62 7.80
CA ILE A 155 -13.70 -6.90 8.14
C ILE A 155 -12.29 -7.00 7.52
N THR A 156 -11.98 -6.26 6.46
CA THR A 156 -10.69 -6.42 5.74
C THR A 156 -9.61 -5.46 6.21
N VAL A 157 -9.94 -4.23 6.58
CA VAL A 157 -8.93 -3.20 6.87
C VAL A 157 -8.31 -3.34 8.27
N GLU A 158 -9.13 -3.50 9.31
CA GLU A 158 -8.66 -3.63 10.70
C GLU A 158 -7.85 -4.92 10.92
N ASP A 159 -8.20 -5.99 10.19
CA ASP A 159 -7.47 -7.26 10.25
C ASP A 159 -6.16 -7.20 9.46
N ARG A 160 -6.13 -6.53 8.29
CA ARG A 160 -4.87 -6.27 7.54
C ARG A 160 -3.88 -5.41 8.34
N ASP A 161 -4.35 -4.35 8.99
CA ASP A 161 -3.50 -3.52 9.87
C ASP A 161 -2.85 -4.36 10.98
N ARG A 162 -3.61 -5.30 11.56
CA ARG A 162 -3.11 -6.18 12.61
C ARG A 162 -2.04 -7.14 12.10
N GLU A 163 -2.24 -7.72 10.92
CA GLU A 163 -1.26 -8.61 10.28
C GLU A 163 0.03 -7.85 9.94
N LEU A 164 -0.10 -6.67 9.34
CA LEU A 164 1.01 -5.77 9.04
C LEU A 164 1.79 -5.39 10.30
N ILE A 165 1.11 -4.89 11.34
CA ILE A 165 1.75 -4.52 12.61
C ILE A 165 2.43 -5.73 13.26
N SER A 166 1.80 -6.91 13.22
CA SER A 166 2.39 -8.15 13.73
C SER A 166 3.67 -8.51 12.99
N ALA A 167 3.69 -8.40 11.66
CA ALA A 167 4.85 -8.63 10.81
C ALA A 167 5.98 -7.64 11.12
N LEU A 168 5.68 -6.34 11.22
CA LEU A 168 6.66 -5.30 11.58
C LEU A 168 7.25 -5.54 12.97
N GLY A 169 6.41 -5.93 13.95
CA GLY A 169 6.86 -6.29 15.28
C GLY A 169 7.81 -7.50 15.30
N LYS A 170 7.56 -8.51 14.44
CA LYS A 170 8.46 -9.67 14.27
C LYS A 170 9.79 -9.25 13.65
N ILE A 171 9.77 -8.47 12.58
CA ILE A 171 10.98 -7.92 11.93
C ILE A 171 11.81 -7.16 12.95
N TYR A 172 11.19 -6.25 13.71
CA TYR A 172 11.89 -5.46 14.71
C TYR A 172 12.60 -6.35 15.74
N ARG A 173 11.90 -7.32 16.34
CA ARG A 173 12.48 -8.21 17.35
C ARG A 173 13.68 -9.00 16.81
N MET A 174 13.63 -9.41 15.55
CA MET A 174 14.67 -10.25 14.94
C MET A 174 15.85 -9.46 14.37
N LYS A 175 15.61 -8.26 13.84
CA LYS A 175 16.56 -7.56 12.97
C LYS A 175 16.96 -6.16 13.44
N GLN A 176 16.45 -5.66 14.57
CA GLN A 176 16.75 -4.29 15.04
C GLN A 176 18.25 -3.96 15.15
N GLN A 177 19.12 -4.92 15.46
CA GLN A 177 20.57 -4.65 15.56
C GLN A 177 21.31 -4.71 14.22
N GLN A 178 20.61 -4.93 13.11
CA GLN A 178 21.18 -5.00 11.76
C GLN A 178 21.01 -3.64 11.06
N PRO A 179 22.00 -3.19 10.26
CA PRO A 179 21.86 -2.00 9.42
C PRO A 179 20.93 -2.30 8.24
N LEU A 180 19.62 -2.34 8.53
CA LEU A 180 18.58 -2.71 7.60
C LEU A 180 17.60 -1.55 7.42
N MET A 181 17.31 -1.22 6.17
CA MET A 181 16.22 -0.34 5.79
C MET A 181 15.03 -1.19 5.34
N VAL A 182 13.92 -1.09 6.09
CA VAL A 182 12.67 -1.80 5.81
C VAL A 182 11.71 -0.83 5.12
N ALA A 183 11.39 -1.08 3.85
CA ALA A 183 10.34 -0.36 3.14
C ALA A 183 8.97 -0.93 3.51
N VAL A 184 8.01 -0.08 3.86
CA VAL A 184 6.61 -0.46 4.05
C VAL A 184 5.80 0.15 2.90
N LEU A 185 5.36 -0.71 1.99
CA LEU A 185 4.70 -0.36 0.73
C LEU A 185 3.22 -0.76 0.79
N TYR A 186 2.37 0.15 1.24
CA TYR A 186 0.95 -0.13 1.52
C TYR A 186 0.08 1.05 1.10
N GLY A 187 -1.21 0.81 0.84
CA GLY A 187 -2.18 1.89 0.66
C GLY A 187 -2.09 2.95 1.77
N ALA A 188 -2.18 4.23 1.40
CA ALA A 188 -2.00 5.35 2.33
C ALA A 188 -2.90 5.30 3.58
N TYR A 189 -4.05 4.64 3.48
CA TYR A 189 -4.97 4.41 4.59
C TYR A 189 -4.32 3.67 5.77
N HIS A 190 -3.48 2.67 5.51
CA HIS A 190 -2.83 1.83 6.52
C HIS A 190 -1.69 2.55 7.25
N MET A 191 -1.18 3.65 6.68
CA MET A 191 0.04 4.31 7.16
C MET A 191 -0.12 4.97 8.52
N THR A 192 -1.33 5.40 8.88
CA THR A 192 -1.60 5.94 10.22
C THR A 192 -1.35 4.88 11.29
N ALA A 193 -1.90 3.68 11.13
CA ALA A 193 -1.72 2.58 12.08
C ALA A 193 -0.25 2.15 12.18
N VAL A 194 0.46 2.12 11.04
CA VAL A 194 1.90 1.81 11.01
C VAL A 194 2.71 2.88 11.73
N ALA A 195 2.47 4.16 11.44
CA ALA A 195 3.20 5.25 12.05
C ALA A 195 2.99 5.30 13.57
N GLU A 196 1.75 5.15 14.03
CA GLU A 196 1.42 5.07 15.47
C GLU A 196 2.11 3.87 16.14
N PHE A 197 2.13 2.71 15.48
CA PHE A 197 2.85 1.55 16.01
C PHE A 197 4.36 1.81 16.11
N LEU A 198 4.97 2.40 15.08
CA LEU A 198 6.39 2.73 15.06
C LEU A 198 6.74 3.74 16.16
N THR A 199 5.94 4.78 16.36
CA THR A 199 6.18 5.82 17.37
C THR A 199 5.91 5.33 18.78
N ASP A 200 4.72 4.79 19.02
CA ASP A 200 4.21 4.61 20.37
C ASP A 200 4.64 3.28 20.98
N LYS A 201 4.86 2.25 20.14
CA LYS A 201 5.26 0.92 20.60
C LYS A 201 6.73 0.65 20.40
N LEU A 202 7.31 1.12 19.29
CA LEU A 202 8.70 0.84 18.95
C LEU A 202 9.65 2.02 19.22
N GLY A 203 9.14 3.21 19.56
CA GLY A 203 9.96 4.38 19.91
C GLY A 203 10.73 4.99 18.74
N TYR A 204 10.32 4.70 17.50
CA TYR A 204 10.85 5.34 16.30
C TYR A 204 10.28 6.74 16.15
N GLN A 205 11.04 7.64 15.55
CA GLN A 205 10.62 9.00 15.27
C GLN A 205 10.78 9.29 13.78
N PRO A 206 9.84 10.03 13.16
CA PRO A 206 10.01 10.49 11.79
C PRO A 206 11.19 11.47 11.76
N VAL A 207 12.13 11.27 10.84
CA VAL A 207 13.33 12.11 10.68
C VAL A 207 13.37 12.85 9.36
N SER A 208 12.63 12.39 8.34
CA SER A 208 12.45 13.07 7.07
C SER A 208 11.11 12.70 6.45
N ALA A 209 10.58 13.61 5.63
CA ALA A 209 9.42 13.38 4.78
C ALA A 209 9.70 14.02 3.42
N GLU A 210 9.71 13.20 2.37
CA GLU A 210 9.94 13.65 1.00
C GLU A 210 8.66 13.47 0.19
N TRP A 211 8.24 14.50 -0.54
CA TRP A 211 6.98 14.48 -1.27
C TRP A 211 7.19 14.08 -2.72
N LEU A 212 6.47 13.04 -3.15
CA LEU A 212 6.43 12.60 -4.54
C LEU A 212 5.12 13.05 -5.17
N THR A 213 5.18 13.57 -6.39
CA THR A 213 3.96 13.90 -7.14
C THR A 213 3.30 12.62 -7.61
N VAL A 214 2.06 12.42 -7.19
CA VAL A 214 1.16 11.35 -7.65
C VAL A 214 0.57 11.71 -9.00
N ARG A 215 0.08 12.95 -9.13
CA ARG A 215 -0.39 13.50 -10.41
C ARG A 215 -0.41 15.02 -10.39
N HIS A 216 -0.36 15.62 -11.57
CA HIS A 216 -0.75 17.01 -11.79
C HIS A 216 -2.25 17.10 -12.05
N THR A 217 -2.85 18.24 -11.67
CA THR A 217 -4.29 18.53 -11.84
C THR A 217 -4.52 19.43 -13.05
#